data_AF-A0A9P1DJI6-F1
#
_entry.id   AF-A0A9P1DJI6-F1
#
_cell.length_a   1.000
_cell.length_b   1.000
_cell.length_c   1.000
_cell.angle_alpha   90.00
_cell.angle_beta   90.00
_cell.angle_gamma   90.00
#
_symmetry.space_group_name_H-M   'P 1'
#
loop_
_entity.id
_entity.type
_entity.pdbx_description
1 polymer ?
#
loop_
_entity_poly.entity_id
_entity_poly.type
_entity_poly.pdbx_seq_one_letter_code
_entity_poly.pdbx_strand_id
1 'polypeptide(L)'
;MVDRLPVEEGWVYGQKPKEPEAPPDLESLFEAAGVPDRLTHGEPPFSPEWYAGAKERQRLRDLEIEKLQGLRNDARHQWAELVWTDLEIWQERIDFTVSLPEPLGDLQALLARTRHERPDDIFGFKAIQEIAEKAEVRQVQVRADLADAKQRMTEIEDKIRKREAEDEIAEKERLEKKRLAEQRLHPREKEVKKLGVYGVYRV
;
A
#
# COMPACT_ATOMS: atom_id res chain seq x y z
N MET A 1 42.01 -13.41 -4.41
CA MET A 1 41.65 -13.81 -3.04
C MET A 1 40.23 -13.35 -2.83
N VAL A 2 39.29 -14.28 -2.69
CA VAL A 2 37.88 -13.95 -2.45
C VAL A 2 37.72 -13.98 -0.94
N ASP A 3 37.69 -12.82 -0.32
CA ASP A 3 37.40 -12.69 1.10
C ASP A 3 35.99 -13.18 1.35
N ARG A 4 35.89 -14.38 1.93
CA ARG A 4 34.64 -14.95 2.41
C ARG A 4 34.21 -14.14 3.62
N LEU A 5 33.21 -13.28 3.45
CA LEU A 5 32.54 -12.63 4.58
C LEU A 5 31.97 -13.73 5.50
N PRO A 6 32.16 -13.64 6.83
CA PRO A 6 31.60 -14.59 7.76
C PRO A 6 30.08 -14.49 7.72
N VAL A 7 29.42 -15.63 7.42
CA VAL A 7 27.97 -15.77 7.53
C VAL A 7 27.66 -15.98 9.01
N GLU A 8 27.66 -14.90 9.78
CA GLU A 8 27.03 -14.92 11.09
C GLU A 8 25.52 -14.89 10.88
N GLU A 9 24.82 -15.88 11.41
CA GLU A 9 23.37 -16.01 11.34
C GLU A 9 22.69 -14.72 11.82
N GLY A 10 21.79 -14.15 11.00
CA GLY A 10 20.96 -12.99 11.37
C GLY A 10 21.32 -11.66 10.71
N TRP A 11 22.41 -11.58 9.95
CA TRP A 11 22.73 -10.37 9.18
C TRP A 11 21.92 -10.30 7.89
N VAL A 12 21.08 -9.26 7.76
CA VAL A 12 20.34 -8.96 6.52
C VAL A 12 21.09 -7.83 5.81
N TYR A 13 21.55 -8.10 4.58
CA TYR A 13 22.30 -7.13 3.74
C TYR A 13 23.55 -6.50 4.41
N GLY A 14 24.33 -7.29 5.16
CA GLY A 14 25.58 -6.81 5.74
C GLY A 14 25.41 -5.78 6.86
N GLN A 15 24.18 -5.60 7.37
CA GLN A 15 23.90 -4.82 8.56
C GLN A 15 23.57 -5.75 9.73
N LYS A 16 24.13 -5.45 10.91
CA LYS A 16 23.73 -6.10 12.16
C LYS A 16 22.22 -5.86 12.34
N PRO A 17 21.41 -6.90 12.63
CA PRO A 17 19.98 -6.72 12.85
C PRO A 17 19.76 -5.68 13.96
N LYS A 18 18.87 -4.71 13.69
CA LYS A 18 18.50 -3.69 14.68
C LYS A 18 17.96 -4.43 15.90
N GLU A 19 18.56 -4.18 17.07
CA GLU A 19 18.05 -4.77 18.32
C GLU A 19 16.57 -4.39 18.45
N PRO A 20 15.69 -5.32 18.88
CA PRO A 20 14.28 -5.02 19.03
C PRO A 20 14.16 -3.77 19.91
N GLU A 21 13.45 -2.75 19.43
CA GLU A 21 13.15 -1.59 20.26
C GLU A 21 12.51 -2.10 21.56
N ALA A 22 13.04 -1.63 22.69
CA ALA A 22 12.55 -2.02 23.99
C ALA A 22 11.03 -1.84 24.02
N PRO A 23 10.26 -2.77 24.62
CA PRO A 23 8.83 -2.62 24.72
C PRO A 23 8.54 -1.23 25.33
N PRO A 24 7.59 -0.47 24.75
CA PRO A 24 7.31 0.88 25.19
C PRO A 24 6.95 0.86 26.68
N ASP A 25 7.48 1.82 27.43
CA ASP A 25 7.26 1.91 28.87
C ASP A 25 5.79 2.21 29.16
N LEU A 26 5.07 1.13 29.50
CA LEU A 26 3.63 1.18 29.72
C LEU A 26 3.27 2.01 30.95
N GLU A 27 4.10 2.03 31.99
CA GLU A 27 3.85 2.80 33.22
C GLU A 27 3.90 4.30 32.93
N SER A 28 4.94 4.76 32.24
CA SER A 28 5.04 6.15 31.77
C SER A 28 3.91 6.54 30.82
N LEU A 29 3.45 5.63 29.95
CA LEU A 29 2.32 5.88 29.06
C LEU A 29 0.98 5.99 29.82
N PHE A 30 0.79 5.20 30.87
CA PHE A 30 -0.41 5.27 31.72
C PHE A 30 -0.42 6.56 32.55
N GLU A 31 0.72 6.96 33.09
CA GLU A 31 0.87 8.23 33.82
C GLU A 31 0.63 9.43 32.90
N ALA A 32 1.20 9.44 31.70
CA ALA A 32 1.00 10.48 30.68
C ALA A 32 -0.46 10.55 30.19
N ALA A 33 -1.17 9.42 30.15
CA ALA A 33 -2.60 9.35 29.84
C ALA A 33 -3.50 9.74 31.04
N GLY A 34 -2.91 10.13 32.16
CA GLY A 34 -3.61 10.51 33.40
C GLY A 34 -4.31 9.35 34.08
N VAL A 35 -3.92 8.10 33.80
CA VAL A 35 -4.49 6.90 34.41
C VAL A 35 -3.95 6.79 35.84
N PRO A 36 -4.81 6.80 36.87
CA PRO A 36 -4.35 6.66 38.26
C PRO A 36 -3.68 5.30 38.49
N ASP A 37 -2.58 5.30 39.24
CA ASP A 37 -1.90 4.08 39.65
C ASP A 37 -2.81 3.18 40.51
N ARG A 38 -2.69 1.86 40.32
CA ARG A 38 -3.59 0.86 40.93
C ARG A 38 -3.69 1.04 42.45
N LEU A 39 -4.89 1.33 42.93
CA LEU A 39 -5.18 1.35 44.36
C LEU A 39 -5.06 -0.06 44.96
N THR A 40 -4.34 -0.13 46.07
CA THR A 40 -4.25 -1.28 46.97
C THR A 40 -5.48 -1.30 47.89
N HIS A 41 -5.99 -2.49 48.23
CA HIS A 41 -7.03 -2.75 49.25
C HIS A 41 -8.50 -2.48 48.88
N GLY A 42 -9.04 -3.17 47.87
CA GLY A 42 -10.49 -3.42 47.74
C GLY A 42 -11.35 -2.22 47.32
N GLU A 43 -10.75 -1.06 47.09
CA GLU A 43 -11.37 0.07 46.42
C GLU A 43 -11.49 -0.21 44.90
N PRO A 44 -12.49 0.38 44.22
CA PRO A 44 -12.54 0.29 42.76
C PRO A 44 -11.21 0.81 42.18
N PRO A 45 -10.71 0.21 41.08
CA PRO A 45 -9.33 0.39 40.64
C PRO A 45 -8.94 1.83 40.27
N PHE A 46 -9.89 2.77 40.23
CA PHE A 46 -9.69 4.18 39.88
C PHE A 46 -10.56 5.11 40.75
N SER A 47 -10.22 6.40 40.79
CA SER A 47 -10.96 7.40 41.59
C SER A 47 -12.41 7.59 41.11
N PRO A 48 -13.35 8.02 41.97
CA PRO A 48 -14.71 8.38 41.57
C PRO A 48 -14.75 9.47 40.49
N GLU A 49 -13.82 10.42 40.54
CA GLU A 49 -13.63 11.47 39.53
C GLU A 49 -13.20 10.89 38.18
N TRP A 50 -12.36 9.85 38.18
CA TRP A 50 -12.04 9.09 36.98
C TRP A 50 -13.30 8.50 36.37
N TYR A 51 -14.13 7.80 37.14
CA TYR A 51 -15.38 7.24 36.63
C TYR A 51 -16.40 8.30 36.18
N ALA A 52 -16.46 9.45 36.86
CA ALA A 52 -17.30 10.57 36.45
C ALA A 52 -16.92 11.10 35.06
N GLY A 53 -15.62 11.16 34.75
CA GLY A 53 -15.11 11.56 33.43
C GLY A 53 -15.13 10.47 32.35
N ALA A 54 -15.57 9.23 32.66
CA ALA A 54 -15.44 8.10 31.75
C ALA A 54 -16.21 8.29 30.42
N LYS A 55 -17.40 8.92 30.47
CA LYS A 55 -18.19 9.23 29.27
C LYS A 55 -17.49 10.21 28.34
N GLU A 56 -16.85 11.23 28.90
CA GLU A 56 -16.13 12.23 28.11
C GLU A 56 -14.86 11.64 27.50
N ARG A 57 -14.10 10.83 28.26
CA ARG A 57 -12.94 10.10 27.72
C ARG A 57 -13.33 9.10 26.64
N GLN A 58 -14.48 8.44 26.79
CA GLN A 58 -15.01 7.58 25.72
C GLN A 58 -15.32 8.40 24.47
N ARG A 59 -16.02 9.53 24.60
CA ARG A 59 -16.33 10.43 23.48
C ARG A 59 -15.07 10.92 22.76
N LEU A 60 -14.04 11.33 23.50
CA LEU A 60 -12.77 11.78 22.92
C LEU A 60 -12.06 10.65 22.16
N ARG A 61 -12.03 9.43 22.73
CA ARG A 61 -11.48 8.26 22.04
C ARG A 61 -12.25 7.93 20.77
N ASP A 62 -13.58 7.98 20.80
CA ASP A 62 -14.43 7.69 19.64
C ASP A 62 -14.16 8.71 18.51
N LEU A 63 -14.04 10.00 18.85
CA LEU A 63 -13.65 11.05 17.89
C LEU A 63 -12.27 10.83 17.30
N GLU A 64 -11.29 10.42 18.11
CA GLU A 64 -9.94 10.15 17.65
C GLU A 64 -9.87 8.90 16.76
N ILE A 65 -10.60 7.84 17.10
CA ILE A 65 -10.74 6.64 16.27
C ILE A 65 -11.33 7.00 14.91
N GLU A 66 -12.36 7.84 14.87
CA GLU A 66 -12.96 8.30 13.61
C GLU A 66 -11.99 9.11 12.76
N LYS A 67 -11.23 10.02 13.39
CA LYS A 67 -10.20 10.80 12.71
C LYS A 67 -9.11 9.90 12.13
N LEU A 68 -8.61 8.94 12.90
CA LEU A 68 -7.58 7.98 12.46
C LEU A 68 -8.11 7.08 11.33
N GLN A 69 -9.37 6.68 11.37
CA GLN A 69 -10.00 5.93 10.29
C GLN A 69 -10.11 6.75 9.00
N GLY A 70 -10.46 8.04 9.10
CA GLY A 70 -10.44 8.96 7.97
C GLY A 70 -9.05 9.08 7.34
N LEU A 71 -8.04 9.40 8.16
CA LEU A 71 -6.64 9.50 7.71
C LEU A 71 -6.14 8.21 7.05
N ARG A 72 -6.53 7.05 7.59
CA ARG A 72 -6.17 5.75 7.01
C ARG A 72 -6.81 5.56 5.63
N ASN A 73 -8.06 5.96 5.46
CA ASN A 73 -8.75 5.84 4.16
C ASN A 73 -8.14 6.82 3.15
N ASP A 74 -7.86 8.06 3.55
CA ASP A 74 -7.19 9.06 2.71
C ASP A 74 -5.81 8.55 2.24
N ALA A 75 -5.01 8.00 3.15
CA ALA A 75 -3.69 7.46 2.83
C ALA A 75 -3.78 6.27 1.85
N ARG A 76 -4.85 5.46 1.92
CA ARG A 76 -5.08 4.36 0.97
C ARG A 76 -5.43 4.86 -0.42
N HIS A 77 -6.31 5.86 -0.52
CA HIS A 77 -6.65 6.48 -1.80
C HIS A 77 -5.42 7.12 -2.44
N GLN A 78 -4.63 7.88 -1.67
CA GLN A 78 -3.38 8.48 -2.16
C GLN A 78 -2.38 7.42 -2.64
N TRP A 79 -2.28 6.30 -1.93
CA TRP A 79 -1.43 5.19 -2.35
C TRP A 79 -1.94 4.55 -3.65
N ALA A 80 -3.25 4.34 -3.80
CA ALA A 80 -3.84 3.80 -5.03
C ALA A 80 -3.60 4.73 -6.22
N GLU A 81 -3.83 6.04 -6.07
CA GLU A 81 -3.57 7.06 -7.09
C GLU A 81 -2.10 7.08 -7.53
N LEU A 82 -1.17 7.03 -6.58
CA LEU A 82 0.26 7.00 -6.88
C LEU A 82 0.63 5.75 -7.68
N VAL A 83 0.13 4.58 -7.26
CA VAL A 83 0.42 3.32 -7.95
C VAL A 83 -0.17 3.32 -9.36
N TRP A 84 -1.39 3.84 -9.56
CA TRP A 84 -1.96 3.95 -10.91
C TRP A 84 -1.16 4.87 -11.81
N THR A 85 -0.76 6.03 -11.30
CA THR A 85 0.06 6.97 -12.06
C THR A 85 1.37 6.32 -12.50
N ASP A 86 2.03 5.60 -11.59
CA ASP A 86 3.25 4.87 -11.91
C ASP A 86 3.00 3.77 -12.94
N LEU A 87 1.93 2.98 -12.80
CA LEU A 87 1.58 1.93 -13.76
C LEU A 87 1.32 2.50 -15.15
N GLU A 88 0.59 3.61 -15.26
CA GLU A 88 0.31 4.30 -16.52
C GLU A 88 1.62 4.74 -17.21
N ILE A 89 2.51 5.40 -16.48
CA ILE A 89 3.82 5.83 -17.00
C ILE A 89 4.63 4.63 -17.54
N TRP A 90 4.62 3.50 -16.82
CA TRP A 90 5.34 2.31 -17.27
C TRP A 90 4.68 1.66 -18.49
N GLN A 91 3.36 1.61 -18.57
CA GLN A 91 2.65 1.13 -19.76
C GLN A 91 2.94 2.00 -20.98
N GLU A 92 2.93 3.33 -20.84
CA GLU A 92 3.29 4.27 -21.91
C GLU A 92 4.73 4.08 -22.37
N ARG A 93 5.67 3.86 -21.45
CA ARG A 93 7.07 3.56 -21.79
C ARG A 93 7.21 2.27 -22.57
N ILE A 94 6.45 1.23 -22.23
CA ILE A 94 6.42 -0.02 -22.98
C ILE A 94 5.89 0.24 -24.38
N ASP A 95 4.77 0.95 -24.53
CA ASP A 95 4.17 1.26 -25.82
C ASP A 95 5.10 2.11 -26.70
N PHE A 96 5.76 3.09 -26.11
CA PHE A 96 6.79 3.87 -26.79
C PHE A 96 7.92 2.97 -27.28
N THR A 97 8.44 2.08 -26.43
CA THR A 97 9.54 1.18 -26.79
C THR A 97 9.14 0.22 -27.92
N VAL A 98 7.90 -0.29 -27.90
CA VAL A 98 7.35 -1.14 -28.97
C VAL A 98 7.20 -0.37 -30.28
N SER A 99 6.89 0.93 -30.23
CA SER A 99 6.73 1.78 -31.41
C SER A 99 8.04 2.17 -32.10
N LEU A 100 9.19 2.01 -31.43
CA LEU A 100 10.48 2.39 -31.99
C LEU A 100 10.84 1.50 -33.19
N PRO A 101 11.41 2.09 -34.26
CA PRO A 101 11.82 1.34 -35.44
C PRO A 101 12.90 0.32 -35.09
N GLU A 102 12.79 -0.86 -35.69
CA GLU A 102 13.61 -2.01 -35.35
C GLU A 102 15.03 -1.90 -35.95
N PRO A 103 16.10 -2.17 -35.19
CA PRO A 103 17.48 -2.13 -35.69
C PRO A 103 17.81 -3.27 -36.67
N LEU A 104 16.92 -4.25 -36.83
CA LEU A 104 17.13 -5.39 -37.74
C LEU A 104 17.14 -4.98 -39.22
N GLY A 105 16.41 -3.92 -39.58
CA GLY A 105 16.41 -3.41 -40.96
C GLY A 105 17.81 -3.02 -41.43
N ASP A 106 18.59 -2.38 -40.56
CA ASP A 106 19.96 -1.96 -40.86
C ASP A 106 20.91 -3.15 -40.99
N LEU A 107 20.75 -4.19 -40.16
CA LEU A 107 21.55 -5.42 -40.24
C LEU A 107 21.28 -6.20 -41.53
N GLN A 108 20.01 -6.29 -41.95
CA GLN A 108 19.64 -6.93 -43.21
C GLN A 108 20.16 -6.15 -44.42
N ALA A 109 20.12 -4.82 -44.37
CA ALA A 109 20.72 -3.97 -45.39
C ALA A 109 22.25 -4.16 -45.46
N LEU A 110 22.92 -4.32 -44.31
CA LEU A 110 24.36 -4.57 -44.22
C LEU A 110 24.72 -5.95 -44.79
N LEU A 111 23.91 -6.98 -44.53
CA LEU A 111 24.04 -8.31 -45.15
C LEU A 111 23.94 -8.24 -46.67
N ALA A 112 22.91 -7.56 -47.18
CA ALA A 112 22.69 -7.40 -48.61
C ALA A 112 23.87 -6.65 -49.28
N ARG A 113 24.37 -5.58 -48.67
CA ARG A 113 25.54 -4.85 -49.15
C ARG A 113 26.81 -5.69 -49.14
N THR A 114 27.08 -6.40 -48.04
CA THR A 114 28.27 -7.25 -47.93
C THR A 114 28.29 -8.32 -49.01
N ARG A 115 27.12 -8.94 -49.29
CA ARG A 115 26.99 -9.94 -50.36
C ARG A 115 27.14 -9.37 -51.77
N HIS A 116 26.76 -8.12 -51.98
CA HIS A 116 26.86 -7.44 -53.28
C HIS A 116 28.27 -6.88 -53.55
N GLU A 117 28.86 -6.21 -52.56
CA GLU A 117 30.13 -5.49 -52.69
C GLU A 117 31.36 -6.39 -52.47
N ARG A 118 31.23 -7.45 -51.67
CA ARG A 118 32.32 -8.36 -51.30
C ARG A 118 31.87 -9.83 -51.34
N PRO A 119 31.57 -10.38 -52.53
CA PRO A 119 31.02 -11.73 -52.65
C PRO A 119 31.94 -12.84 -52.14
N ASP A 120 33.27 -12.62 -52.17
CA ASP A 120 34.26 -13.60 -51.71
C ASP A 120 34.51 -13.56 -50.19
N ASP A 121 33.99 -12.54 -49.48
CA ASP A 121 34.12 -12.39 -48.03
C ASP A 121 33.10 -13.25 -47.28
N ILE A 122 33.26 -14.57 -47.41
CA ILE A 122 32.38 -15.58 -46.81
C ILE A 122 32.39 -15.48 -45.28
N PHE A 123 33.53 -15.14 -44.68
CA PHE A 123 33.67 -15.01 -43.22
C PHE A 123 32.93 -13.79 -42.69
N GLY A 124 33.09 -12.62 -43.34
CA GLY A 124 32.35 -11.40 -42.97
C GLY A 124 30.84 -11.59 -43.11
N PHE A 125 30.39 -12.21 -44.21
CA PHE A 125 28.98 -12.51 -44.42
C PHE A 125 28.40 -13.41 -43.31
N LYS A 126 29.08 -14.52 -42.98
CA LYS A 126 28.65 -15.43 -41.90
C LYS A 126 28.61 -14.74 -40.54
N ALA A 127 29.60 -13.91 -40.22
CA ALA A 127 29.65 -13.20 -38.96
C ALA A 127 28.45 -12.24 -38.79
N ILE A 128 28.11 -11.47 -39.84
CA ILE A 128 26.95 -10.57 -39.81
C ILE A 128 25.65 -11.39 -39.74
N GLN A 129 25.59 -12.53 -40.44
CA GLN A 129 24.42 -13.40 -40.44
C GLN A 129 24.13 -13.96 -39.04
N GLU A 130 25.16 -14.46 -38.35
CA GLU A 130 25.02 -14.94 -36.96
C GLU A 130 24.57 -13.82 -36.01
N ILE A 131 25.04 -12.59 -36.21
CA ILE A 131 24.61 -11.44 -35.40
C ILE A 131 23.14 -11.13 -35.66
N ALA A 132 22.71 -11.14 -36.92
CA ALA A 132 21.32 -10.91 -37.30
C ALA A 132 20.38 -11.98 -36.71
N GLU A 133 20.73 -13.26 -36.81
CA GLU A 133 19.95 -14.37 -36.25
C GLU A 133 19.83 -14.25 -34.72
N LYS A 134 20.93 -13.95 -34.01
CA LYS A 134 20.90 -13.72 -32.56
C LYS A 134 20.07 -12.49 -32.17
N ALA A 135 20.13 -11.43 -32.97
CA ALA A 135 19.37 -10.21 -32.74
C ALA A 135 17.87 -10.44 -32.93
N GLU A 136 17.47 -11.21 -33.93
CA GLU A 136 16.08 -11.60 -34.20
C GLU A 136 15.49 -12.41 -33.04
N VAL A 137 16.20 -13.44 -32.56
CA VAL A 137 15.76 -14.25 -31.41
C VAL A 137 15.61 -13.38 -30.16
N ARG A 138 16.59 -12.50 -29.87
CA ARG A 138 16.52 -11.58 -28.73
C ARG A 138 15.36 -10.61 -28.84
N GLN A 139 15.08 -10.12 -30.05
CA GLN A 139 13.98 -9.18 -30.27
C GLN A 139 12.63 -9.85 -30.01
N VAL A 140 12.43 -11.08 -30.50
CA VAL A 140 11.22 -11.86 -30.22
C VAL A 140 11.05 -12.05 -28.71
N GLN A 141 12.12 -12.39 -28.00
CA GLN A 141 12.10 -12.54 -26.55
C GLN A 141 11.73 -11.23 -25.84
N VAL A 142 12.37 -10.11 -26.19
CA VAL A 142 12.08 -8.79 -25.59
C VAL A 142 10.63 -8.39 -25.84
N ARG A 143 10.09 -8.65 -27.03
CA ARG A 143 8.68 -8.37 -27.33
C ARG A 143 7.72 -9.20 -26.50
N ALA A 144 8.01 -10.50 -26.33
CA ALA A 144 7.23 -11.36 -25.45
C ALA A 144 7.29 -10.86 -24.01
N ASP A 145 8.48 -10.53 -23.50
CA ASP A 145 8.68 -10.03 -22.14
C ASP A 145 7.96 -8.69 -21.90
N LEU A 146 7.98 -7.77 -22.88
CA LEU A 146 7.27 -6.49 -22.82
C LEU A 146 5.75 -6.68 -22.83
N ALA A 147 5.23 -7.60 -23.65
CA ALA A 147 3.81 -7.92 -23.69
C ALA A 147 3.34 -8.54 -22.36
N ASP A 148 4.10 -9.49 -21.84
CA ASP A 148 3.85 -10.12 -20.54
C ASP A 148 3.89 -9.09 -19.40
N ALA A 149 4.87 -8.19 -19.42
CA ALA A 149 4.98 -7.12 -18.42
C ALA A 149 3.77 -6.20 -18.45
N LYS A 150 3.33 -5.77 -19.64
CA LYS A 150 2.14 -4.91 -19.80
C LYS A 150 0.87 -5.62 -19.33
N GLN A 151 0.71 -6.90 -19.65
CA GLN A 151 -0.43 -7.69 -19.15
C GLN A 151 -0.43 -7.76 -17.62
N ARG A 152 0.72 -8.06 -16.99
CA ARG A 152 0.84 -8.08 -15.52
C ARG A 152 0.51 -6.73 -14.89
N MET A 153 0.94 -5.63 -15.49
CA MET A 153 0.59 -4.27 -15.02
C MET A 153 -0.92 -4.04 -15.06
N THR A 154 -1.58 -4.44 -16.15
CA THR A 154 -3.04 -4.34 -16.30
C THR A 154 -3.77 -5.18 -15.24
N GLU A 155 -3.30 -6.41 -14.99
CA GLU A 155 -3.88 -7.29 -13.96
C GLU A 155 -3.70 -6.72 -12.53
N ILE A 156 -2.59 -6.04 -12.26
CA ILE A 156 -2.35 -5.36 -10.98
C ILE A 156 -3.29 -4.17 -10.84
N GLU A 157 -3.42 -3.35 -11.88
CA GLU A 157 -4.34 -2.20 -11.92
C GLU A 157 -5.77 -2.63 -11.61
N ASP A 158 -6.26 -3.69 -12.27
CA ASP A 158 -7.58 -4.26 -12.06
C ASP A 158 -7.79 -4.75 -10.62
N LYS A 159 -6.77 -5.38 -10.02
CA LYS A 159 -6.83 -5.84 -8.62
C LYS A 159 -6.93 -4.66 -7.65
N ILE A 160 -6.16 -3.59 -7.90
CA ILE A 160 -6.20 -2.38 -7.08
C ILE A 160 -7.58 -1.71 -7.19
N ARG A 161 -8.10 -1.53 -8.40
CA ARG A 161 -9.44 -0.95 -8.63
C ARG A 161 -10.55 -1.75 -7.96
N LYS A 162 -10.52 -3.08 -8.07
CA LYS A 162 -11.52 -3.94 -7.40
C LYS A 162 -11.46 -3.75 -5.89
N ARG A 163 -10.26 -3.74 -5.31
CA ARG A 163 -10.08 -3.58 -3.87
C ARG A 163 -10.51 -2.22 -3.37
N GLU A 164 -10.26 -1.16 -4.13
CA GLU A 164 -10.71 0.19 -3.77
C GLU A 164 -12.22 0.33 -3.86
N ALA A 165 -12.86 -0.27 -4.88
CA ALA A 165 -14.31 -0.31 -4.96
C ALA A 165 -14.93 -1.08 -3.78
N GLU A 166 -14.32 -2.20 -3.38
CA GLU A 166 -14.73 -2.96 -2.17
C GLU A 166 -14.57 -2.12 -0.89
N ASP A 167 -13.45 -1.43 -0.74
CA ASP A 167 -13.17 -0.56 0.41
C ASP A 167 -14.15 0.64 0.47
N GLU A 168 -14.48 1.25 -0.68
CA GLU A 168 -15.49 2.31 -0.76
C GLU A 168 -16.88 1.82 -0.35
N ILE A 169 -17.28 0.62 -0.79
CA ILE A 169 -18.56 0.02 -0.42
C ILE A 169 -18.60 -0.24 1.08
N ALA A 170 -17.53 -0.83 1.64
CA ALA A 170 -17.42 -1.09 3.06
C ALA A 170 -17.49 0.20 3.90
N GLU A 171 -16.86 1.27 3.43
CA GLU A 171 -16.89 2.58 4.09
C GLU A 171 -18.29 3.22 4.01
N LYS A 172 -18.96 3.15 2.86
CA LYS A 172 -20.35 3.61 2.70
C LYS A 172 -21.29 2.86 3.65
N GLU A 173 -21.19 1.53 3.73
CA GLU A 173 -21.97 0.73 4.67
C GLU A 173 -21.72 1.10 6.13
N ARG A 174 -20.45 1.36 6.50
CA ARG A 174 -20.07 1.78 7.85
C ARG A 174 -20.72 3.10 8.22
N LEU A 175 -20.63 4.09 7.33
CA LEU A 175 -21.23 5.41 7.52
C LEU A 175 -22.76 5.33 7.62
N GLU A 176 -23.41 4.50 6.80
CA GLU A 176 -24.85 4.28 6.88
C GLU A 176 -25.27 3.61 8.18
N LYS A 177 -24.54 2.57 8.64
CA LYS A 177 -24.78 1.93 9.94
C LYS A 177 -24.64 2.92 11.10
N LYS A 178 -23.62 3.79 11.04
CA LYS A 178 -23.42 4.85 12.03
C LYS A 178 -24.57 5.85 12.03
N ARG A 179 -25.00 6.33 10.85
CA ARG A 179 -26.14 7.24 10.71
C ARG A 179 -27.43 6.63 11.24
N LEU A 180 -27.69 5.34 10.96
CA LEU A 180 -28.86 4.62 11.48
C LEU A 180 -28.79 4.46 13.01
N ALA A 181 -27.62 4.21 13.58
CA ALA A 181 -27.44 4.12 15.03
C ALA A 181 -27.70 5.46 15.72
N GLU A 182 -27.16 6.56 15.18
CA GLU A 182 -27.42 7.92 15.67
C GLU A 182 -28.92 8.28 15.59
N GLN A 183 -29.58 7.95 14.47
CA GLN A 183 -31.02 8.14 14.32
C GLN A 183 -31.87 7.34 15.30
N ARG A 184 -31.40 6.18 15.78
CA ARG A 184 -32.09 5.37 16.80
C ARG A 184 -31.85 5.86 18.23
N LEU A 185 -30.71 6.50 18.49
CA LEU A 185 -30.39 7.10 19.78
C LEU A 185 -31.13 8.42 20.00
N HIS A 186 -31.30 9.23 18.94
CA HIS A 186 -31.89 10.56 19.02
C HIS A 186 -33.32 10.62 19.61
N PRO A 187 -34.25 9.66 19.35
CA PRO A 187 -35.56 9.58 19.99
C PRO A 187 -35.48 9.12 21.43
N ARG A 188 -34.63 8.12 21.72
CA ARG A 188 -34.44 7.57 23.07
C ARG A 188 -33.85 8.61 24.04
N GLU A 189 -32.93 9.44 23.57
CA GLU A 189 -32.40 10.55 24.37
C GLU A 189 -33.45 11.64 24.64
N LYS A 190 -34.35 11.90 23.68
CA LYS A 190 -35.49 12.81 23.88
C LYS A 190 -36.49 12.26 24.90
N GLU A 191 -36.74 10.95 24.89
CA GLU A 191 -37.60 10.28 25.87
C GLU A 191 -36.97 10.27 27.28
N VAL A 192 -35.68 9.98 27.40
CA VAL A 192 -34.96 10.02 28.68
C VAL A 192 -34.90 11.44 29.24
N LYS A 193 -34.68 12.47 28.42
CA LYS A 193 -34.76 13.87 28.85
C LYS A 193 -36.18 14.26 29.29
N LYS A 194 -37.23 13.80 28.60
CA LYS A 194 -38.61 14.01 29.06
C LYS A 194 -38.86 13.36 30.42
N LEU A 195 -38.47 12.10 30.61
CA LEU A 195 -38.65 11.37 31.86
C LEU A 195 -37.81 11.94 33.02
N GLY A 196 -36.59 12.39 32.74
CA GLY A 196 -35.71 13.04 33.71
C GLY A 196 -36.22 14.39 34.22
N VAL A 197 -37.00 15.12 33.41
CA VAL A 197 -37.66 16.37 33.82
C VAL A 197 -38.87 16.10 34.73
N TYR A 198 -39.57 14.97 34.56
CA TYR A 198 -40.70 14.58 35.43
C TYR A 198 -40.27 13.96 36.78
N GLY A 199 -39.00 13.59 36.96
CA GLY A 199 -38.48 13.03 38.21
C GLY A 199 -38.07 14.07 39.28
N VAL A 200 -37.99 15.36 38.93
CA VAL A 200 -37.51 16.43 39.84
C VAL A 200 -38.67 17.22 40.48
N TYR A 201 -39.92 16.97 40.09
CA TYR A 201 -41.12 17.61 40.65
C TYR A 201 -42.03 16.63 41.40
N ARG A 202 -41.46 15.82 42.29
CA ARG A 202 -42.22 15.09 43.33
C ARG A 202 -41.46 15.17 44.65
N VAL A 203 -41.58 16.33 45.29
CA VAL A 203 -41.42 16.51 46.74
C VAL A 203 -42.77 16.99 47.27
#